data_AF-A0A7J2H6T5-F1
#
_entry.id   AF-A0A7J2H6T5-F1
#
_cell.length_a   1.000
_cell.length_b   1.000
_cell.length_c   1.000
_cell.angle_alpha   90.00
_cell.angle_beta   90.00
_cell.angle_gamma   90.00
#
_symmetry.space_group_name_H-M   'P 1'
#
loop_
_entity.id
_entity.type
_entity.pdbx_description
1 polymer ?
#
loop_
_entity_poly.entity_id
_entity_poly.type
_entity_poly.pdbx_seq_one_letter_code
_entity_poly.pdbx_strand_id
1 'polypeptide(L)'
;MRGRNPLPPRGLEELFKLLEALALEEGLRPPTIYLLIFFERSEEVEKGELIKVGEDVFVGDGVIAVKYSELLPVVVERLALGYYSLSLFSELGSIPIDRARVLVRDSLWRLLTLLSR
;
A
#
# COMPACT_ATOMS: atom_id res chain seq x y z
N MET A 1 -10.09 -11.48 -6.51
CA MET A 1 -10.56 -10.48 -5.53
C MET A 1 -11.39 -11.19 -4.47
N ARG A 2 -10.99 -11.19 -3.20
CA ARG A 2 -11.89 -11.54 -2.08
C ARG A 2 -11.70 -10.47 -1.01
N GLY A 3 -12.78 -9.74 -0.73
CA GLY A 3 -12.82 -8.49 0.03
C GLY A 3 -13.61 -7.40 -0.70
N ARG A 4 -14.44 -6.61 0.02
CA ARG A 4 -15.07 -5.41 -0.55
C ARG A 4 -13.96 -4.39 -0.84
N ASN A 5 -13.82 -3.96 -2.09
CA ASN A 5 -12.90 -2.87 -2.44
C ASN A 5 -13.58 -1.53 -2.11
N PRO A 6 -13.05 -0.73 -1.17
CA PRO A 6 -13.64 0.57 -0.81
C PRO A 6 -13.31 1.67 -1.83
N LEU A 7 -12.37 1.44 -2.75
CA LEU A 7 -12.00 2.36 -3.83
C LEU A 7 -12.73 2.00 -5.13
N PRO A 8 -13.26 2.98 -5.90
CA PRO A 8 -13.70 2.71 -7.27
C PRO A 8 -12.51 2.25 -8.11
N PRO A 9 -12.68 1.35 -9.10
CA PRO A 9 -11.57 0.80 -9.89
C PRO A 9 -10.64 1.85 -10.51
N ARG A 10 -11.20 2.98 -10.98
CA ARG A 10 -10.40 4.11 -11.50
C ARG A 10 -9.55 4.78 -10.43
N GLY A 11 -10.10 4.99 -9.22
CA GLY A 11 -9.37 5.60 -8.11
C GLY A 11 -8.20 4.74 -7.62
N LEU A 12 -8.33 3.41 -7.71
CA LEU A 12 -7.24 2.49 -7.39
C LEU A 12 -6.10 2.59 -8.42
N GLU A 13 -6.43 2.60 -9.71
CA GLU A 13 -5.43 2.72 -10.78
C GLU A 13 -4.67 4.06 -10.72
N GLU A 14 -5.38 5.17 -10.53
CA GLU A 14 -4.77 6.49 -10.41
C GLU A 14 -3.91 6.63 -9.15
N LEU A 15 -4.35 6.03 -8.04
CA LEU A 15 -3.55 5.95 -6.81
C LEU A 15 -2.20 5.26 -7.06
N PHE A 16 -2.19 4.08 -7.70
CA PHE A 16 -0.94 3.37 -7.97
C PHE A 16 -0.04 4.10 -8.97
N LYS A 17 -0.61 4.74 -10.00
CA LYS A 17 0.17 5.59 -10.92
C LYS A 17 0.85 6.75 -10.18
N LEU A 18 0.14 7.38 -9.25
CA LEU A 18 0.71 8.45 -8.44
C LEU A 18 1.79 7.92 -7.49
N LEU A 19 1.54 6.80 -6.81
CA LEU A 19 2.54 6.15 -5.96
C LEU A 19 3.80 5.74 -6.73
N GLU A 20 3.65 5.28 -7.98
CA GLU A 20 4.77 4.98 -8.88
C GLU A 20 5.59 6.23 -9.19
N ALA A 21 4.93 7.32 -9.61
CA ALA A 21 5.61 8.59 -9.87
C ALA A 21 6.35 9.11 -8.62
N LEU A 22 5.71 9.06 -7.45
CA LEU A 22 6.31 9.48 -6.18
C LEU A 22 7.49 8.59 -5.76
N ALA A 23 7.39 7.27 -5.94
CA ALA A 23 8.50 6.37 -5.64
C ALA A 23 9.71 6.65 -6.53
N LEU A 24 9.49 6.95 -7.82
CA LEU A 24 10.54 7.33 -8.75
C LEU A 24 11.18 8.69 -8.37
N GLU A 25 10.39 9.68 -7.93
CA GLU A 25 10.91 10.96 -7.41
C GLU A 25 11.87 10.74 -6.22
N GLU A 26 11.60 9.73 -5.39
CA GLU A 26 12.40 9.33 -4.23
C GLU A 26 13.56 8.37 -4.57
N GLY A 27 13.79 8.10 -5.86
CA GLY A 27 14.85 7.21 -6.34
C GLY A 27 14.60 5.72 -6.08
N LEU A 28 13.38 5.35 -5.71
CA LEU A 28 13.00 3.97 -5.44
C LEU A 28 12.59 3.25 -6.72
N ARG A 29 12.79 1.93 -6.73
CA ARG A 29 12.24 1.07 -7.79
C ARG A 29 10.76 0.78 -7.52
N PRO A 30 9.85 1.05 -8.47
CA PRO A 30 8.45 0.64 -8.35
C PRO A 30 8.32 -0.89 -8.21
N PRO A 31 7.59 -1.39 -7.20
CA PRO A 31 7.30 -2.80 -7.05
C PRO A 31 6.23 -3.22 -8.06
N THR A 32 6.31 -4.47 -8.52
CA THR A 32 5.22 -5.05 -9.30
C THR A 32 4.16 -5.60 -8.35
N ILE A 33 2.91 -5.14 -8.48
CA ILE A 33 1.80 -5.58 -7.63
C ILE A 33 0.89 -6.53 -8.43
N TYR A 34 0.79 -7.79 -8.01
CA TYR A 34 -0.03 -8.82 -8.62
C TYR A 34 -1.38 -8.99 -7.94
N LEU A 35 -1.44 -8.76 -6.61
CA LEU A 35 -2.63 -9.03 -5.82
C LEU A 35 -2.83 -8.00 -4.72
N LEU A 36 -4.07 -7.50 -4.64
CA LEU A 36 -4.56 -6.65 -3.57
C LEU A 36 -5.64 -7.39 -2.79
N ILE A 37 -5.48 -7.44 -1.47
CA ILE A 37 -6.40 -8.10 -0.55
C ILE A 37 -6.95 -7.06 0.42
N PHE A 38 -8.27 -6.99 0.55
CA PHE A 38 -8.96 -6.22 1.58
C PHE A 38 -9.56 -7.19 2.58
N PHE A 39 -9.05 -7.22 3.81
CA PHE A 39 -9.47 -8.17 4.84
C PHE A 39 -10.25 -7.48 5.95
N GLU A 40 -11.16 -8.19 6.62
CA GLU A 40 -11.87 -7.63 7.78
C GLU A 40 -11.18 -8.01 9.10
N ARG A 41 -10.62 -9.22 9.16
CA ARG A 41 -9.95 -9.77 10.35
C ARG A 41 -8.54 -10.24 9.99
N SER A 42 -7.54 -9.89 10.81
CA SER A 42 -6.13 -10.19 10.53
C SER A 42 -5.83 -11.69 10.43
N GLU A 43 -6.61 -12.52 11.13
CA GLU A 43 -6.58 -13.99 11.10
C GLU A 43 -6.81 -14.57 9.68
N GLU A 44 -7.41 -13.78 8.77
CA GLU A 44 -7.63 -14.13 7.37
C GLU A 44 -6.34 -14.05 6.54
N VAL A 45 -5.35 -13.29 7.01
CA VAL A 45 -4.10 -12.96 6.29
C VAL A 45 -2.90 -13.72 6.87
N GLU A 46 -2.92 -14.01 8.18
CA GLU A 46 -1.86 -14.71 8.91
C GLU A 46 -1.61 -16.16 8.45
N LYS A 47 -2.41 -16.68 7.51
CA LYS A 47 -2.23 -18.03 6.93
C LYS A 47 -1.20 -18.11 5.80
N GLY A 48 -0.54 -17.01 5.41
CA GLY A 48 0.45 -16.97 4.33
C GLY A 48 1.79 -16.34 4.73
N GLU A 49 2.77 -16.38 3.82
CA GLU A 49 4.13 -15.81 3.93
C GLU A 49 4.15 -14.26 3.87
N LEU A 50 3.15 -13.58 4.44
CA LEU A 50 3.07 -12.13 4.40
C LEU A 50 3.73 -11.51 5.63
N ILE A 51 4.55 -10.49 5.40
CA ILE A 51 5.25 -9.72 6.40
C ILE A 51 4.34 -8.59 6.89
N LYS A 52 4.13 -8.50 8.20
CA LYS A 52 3.39 -7.41 8.82
C LYS A 52 4.25 -6.14 8.84
N VAL A 53 3.80 -5.09 8.17
CA VAL A 53 4.51 -3.78 8.09
C VAL A 53 3.76 -2.65 8.81
N GLY A 54 2.51 -2.89 9.18
CA GLY A 54 1.70 -2.04 10.03
C GLY A 54 0.67 -2.87 10.80
N GLU A 55 -0.06 -2.26 11.72
CA GLU A 55 -1.12 -2.95 12.45
C GLU A 55 -2.15 -3.58 11.49
N ASP A 56 -2.45 -2.86 10.41
CA ASP A 56 -3.48 -3.16 9.43
C ASP A 56 -2.92 -3.42 8.01
N VAL A 57 -1.61 -3.63 7.87
CA VAL A 57 -0.93 -3.75 6.57
C VAL A 57 0.07 -4.90 6.58
N PHE A 58 -0.08 -5.79 5.60
CA PHE A 58 0.79 -6.92 5.35
C PHE A 58 1.23 -6.91 3.89
N VAL A 59 2.46 -7.34 3.62
CA VAL A 59 3.04 -7.38 2.28
C VAL A 59 3.76 -8.69 2.02
N GLY A 60 3.81 -9.10 0.76
CA GLY A 60 4.60 -10.24 0.28
C GLY A 60 4.99 -9.99 -1.16
N ASP A 61 5.66 -10.95 -1.81
CA ASP A 61 6.13 -10.78 -3.19
C ASP A 61 4.98 -10.40 -4.15
N GLY A 62 4.96 -9.12 -4.52
CA GLY A 62 3.88 -8.47 -5.28
C GLY A 62 2.47 -8.56 -4.69
N VAL A 63 2.33 -8.77 -3.37
CA VAL A 63 1.05 -8.82 -2.66
C VAL A 63 0.98 -7.68 -1.64
N ILE A 64 -0.12 -6.92 -1.66
CA ILE A 64 -0.46 -5.98 -0.58
C ILE A 64 -1.82 -6.40 0.01
N ALA A 65 -1.83 -6.66 1.31
CA ALA A 65 -3.04 -6.94 2.08
C ALA A 65 -3.26 -5.83 3.10
N VAL A 66 -4.42 -5.18 3.02
CA VAL A 66 -4.79 -4.08 3.92
C VAL A 66 -6.12 -4.36 4.59
N LYS A 67 -6.26 -3.94 5.84
CA LYS A 67 -7.54 -4.04 6.53
C LYS A 67 -8.55 -3.13 5.83
N TYR A 68 -9.76 -3.63 5.64
CA TYR A 68 -10.87 -2.88 5.12
C TYR A 68 -11.18 -1.67 6.01
N SER A 69 -11.65 -0.60 5.38
CA SER A 69 -12.17 0.60 6.04
C SER A 69 -13.09 1.31 5.07
N GLU A 70 -14.18 1.89 5.58
CA GLU A 70 -15.05 2.79 4.81
C GLU A 70 -14.45 4.19 4.70
N LEU A 71 -13.46 4.52 5.54
CA LEU A 71 -12.74 5.78 5.47
C LEU A 71 -11.66 5.72 4.40
N LEU A 72 -11.93 6.38 3.28
CA LEU A 72 -11.03 6.44 2.13
C LEU A 72 -9.59 6.86 2.50
N PRO A 73 -9.35 7.91 3.32
CA PRO A 73 -7.99 8.32 3.65
C PRO A 73 -7.17 7.22 4.35
N VAL A 74 -7.82 6.44 5.20
CA VAL A 74 -7.19 5.33 5.93
C VAL A 74 -6.77 4.23 4.97
N VAL A 75 -7.62 3.90 3.99
CA VAL A 75 -7.29 2.89 2.97
C VAL A 75 -6.10 3.34 2.13
N VAL A 76 -6.07 4.62 1.74
CA VAL A 76 -4.99 5.21 0.95
C VAL A 76 -3.67 5.15 1.69
N GLU A 77 -3.66 5.54 2.97
CA GLU A 77 -2.48 5.45 3.82
C GLU A 77 -1.96 4.01 3.93
N ARG A 78 -2.86 3.04 4.15
CA ARG A 78 -2.51 1.61 4.23
C ARG A 78 -1.94 1.08 2.93
N LEU A 79 -2.53 1.42 1.79
CA LEU A 79 -2.04 1.01 0.47
C LEU A 79 -0.68 1.64 0.15
N ALA A 80 -0.50 2.93 0.46
CA ALA A 80 0.78 3.61 0.31
C ALA A 80 1.87 2.98 1.17
N LEU A 81 1.56 2.63 2.43
CA LEU A 81 2.50 1.94 3.31
C LEU A 81 2.92 0.58 2.73
N GLY A 82 1.96 -0.21 2.23
CA GLY A 82 2.26 -1.48 1.59
C GLY A 82 3.13 -1.32 0.33
N TYR A 83 2.80 -0.32 -0.50
CA TYR A 83 3.54 -0.03 -1.72
C TYR A 83 4.99 0.37 -1.43
N TYR A 84 5.22 1.40 -0.60
CA TYR A 84 6.58 1.84 -0.27
C TYR A 84 7.39 0.75 0.45
N SER A 85 6.73 -0.07 1.27
CA SER A 85 7.39 -1.20 1.92
C SER A 85 7.94 -2.21 0.91
N LEU A 86 7.19 -2.49 -0.16
CA LEU A 86 7.66 -3.35 -1.25
C LEU A 86 8.73 -2.70 -2.12
N SER A 87 8.61 -1.40 -2.41
CA SER A 87 9.66 -0.64 -3.13
C SER A 87 11.00 -0.74 -2.40
N LEU A 88 10.98 -0.54 -1.08
CA LEU A 88 12.16 -0.54 -0.23
C LEU A 88 12.71 -1.96 -0.02
N PHE A 89 11.84 -2.98 0.06
CA PHE A 89 12.27 -4.38 0.10
C PHE A 89 13.11 -4.74 -1.12
N SER A 90 12.64 -4.36 -2.32
CA SER A 90 13.34 -4.63 -3.57
C SER A 90 14.71 -3.96 -3.65
N GLU A 91 14.92 -2.85 -2.94
CA GLU A 91 16.17 -2.11 -2.95
C GLU A 91 17.16 -2.64 -1.89
N LEU A 92 16.67 -2.97 -0.70
CA LEU A 92 17.50 -3.18 0.50
C LEU A 92 17.53 -4.62 1.00
N GLY A 93 16.71 -5.52 0.42
CA GLY A 93 16.55 -6.91 0.88
C GLY A 93 15.91 -7.04 2.28
N SER A 94 15.45 -5.93 2.86
CA SER A 94 14.75 -5.82 4.13
C SER A 94 13.79 -4.64 4.07
N ILE A 95 12.75 -4.64 4.92
CA ILE A 95 11.72 -3.60 4.91
C ILE A 95 12.03 -2.57 6.03
N PRO A 96 12.60 -1.39 5.73
CA PRO A 96 12.74 -0.32 6.70
C PRO A 96 11.39 0.39 6.91
N ILE A 97 10.56 -0.19 7.78
CA ILE A 97 9.18 0.26 8.04
C ILE A 97 9.13 1.76 8.38
N ASP A 98 10.07 2.27 9.18
CA ASP A 98 10.09 3.69 9.55
C ASP A 98 10.33 4.61 8.35
N ARG A 99 11.19 4.20 7.40
CA ARG A 99 11.39 4.95 6.14
C ARG A 99 10.12 4.91 5.28
N ALA A 100 9.45 3.76 5.18
CA ALA A 100 8.18 3.65 4.47
C ALA A 100 7.11 4.59 5.08
N ARG A 101 7.02 4.67 6.41
CA ARG A 101 6.08 5.58 7.10
C ARG A 101 6.38 7.05 6.84
N VAL A 102 7.65 7.44 6.80
CA VAL A 102 8.05 8.82 6.44
C VAL A 102 7.58 9.15 5.03
N LEU A 103 7.83 8.28 4.06
CA LEU A 103 7.39 8.47 2.67
C LEU A 103 5.87 8.59 2.54
N VAL A 104 5.11 7.77 3.27
CA VAL A 104 3.65 7.88 3.31
C VAL A 104 3.21 9.24 3.84
N ARG A 105 3.74 9.67 4.98
CA ARG A 105 3.37 10.96 5.59
C ARG A 105 3.66 12.12 4.64
N ASP A 106 4.82 12.09 3.99
CA ASP A 106 5.28 13.18 3.14
C ASP A 106 4.50 13.23 1.80
N SER A 107 3.92 12.10 1.37
CA SER A 107 3.09 12.00 0.16
C SER A 107 1.57 12.10 0.40
N LEU A 108 1.09 11.95 1.63
CA LEU A 108 -0.33 11.75 1.95
C LEU A 108 -1.25 12.84 1.36
N TRP A 109 -0.85 14.11 1.45
CA TRP A 109 -1.62 15.22 0.89
C TRP A 109 -1.81 15.11 -0.63
N ARG A 110 -0.76 14.73 -1.36
CA ARG A 110 -0.81 14.53 -2.83
C ARG A 110 -1.75 13.37 -3.17
N LEU A 111 -1.67 12.27 -2.41
CA LEU A 111 -2.50 11.08 -2.59
C LEU A 111 -3.99 11.38 -2.37
N LEU A 112 -4.33 12.10 -1.29
CA LEU A 112 -5.71 12.44 -0.97
C LEU A 112 -6.33 13.44 -1.94
N THR A 113 -5.54 14.43 -2.37
CA THR A 113 -6.02 15.45 -3.33
C THR A 113 -6.45 14.83 -4.65
N LEU A 114 -5.73 13.81 -5.12
CA LEU A 114 -6.07 13.10 -6.36
C LEU A 114 -7.42 12.37 -6.26
N LEU A 115 -7.71 11.77 -5.11
CA LEU A 115 -8.93 10.98 -4.90
C LEU A 115 -10.19 11.82 -4.57
N SER A 116 -10.01 13.13 -4.37
CA SER A 116 -11.11 14.08 -4.15
C SER A 116 -11.68 14.69 -5.43
N ARG A 117 -11.13 14.34 -6.59
CA ARG A 117 -11.54 14.84 -7.92
C ARG A 117 -12.42 13.84 -8.65
#